data_AF-A0A3M1L4H8-F1
#
_entry.id   AF-A0A3M1L4H8-F1
#
_cell.length_a   1.000
_cell.length_b   1.000
_cell.length_c   1.000
_cell.angle_alpha   90.00
_cell.angle_beta   90.00
_cell.angle_gamma   90.00
#
_symmetry.space_group_name_H-M   'P 1'
#
loop_
_entity.id
_entity.type
_entity.pdbx_description
1 polymer ?
#
loop_
_entity_poly.entity_id
_entity_poly.type
_entity_poly.pdbx_seq_one_letter_code
_entity_poly.pdbx_strand_id
1 'polypeptide(L)'
;MNTLRSLGIGACLFFLPSLLVGQLGDTSRVAIVDEGDYYLLENGFLGVHIPKAHLFDPQNGLAAPGPIRAVLYPDGTWSNNSVNYLQAPTLPLSMEVEILENSPEQGRIRIAYTFDKPPYYSPSNQVLEEAGPGHYEVEVTMPKGEKACLVTESSDYEVGYSLVVSQGLHPDRGRYQGHRSTSLENGYDPLGHVYDNQGKEGWHAT
;
A
#
# COMPACT_ATOMS: atom_id res chain seq x y z
N MET A 1 -40.84 63.83 10.90
CA MET A 1 -39.67 63.35 10.12
C MET A 1 -38.53 63.08 11.10
N ASN A 2 -37.95 61.89 10.98
CA ASN A 2 -36.84 61.26 11.74
C ASN A 2 -35.72 62.24 12.16
N THR A 3 -34.95 62.04 13.24
CA THR A 3 -34.16 60.83 13.58
C THR A 3 -33.64 60.88 15.02
N LEU A 4 -33.72 59.75 15.72
CA LEU A 4 -32.93 59.41 16.92
C LEU A 4 -31.50 58.96 16.50
N ARG A 5 -30.48 59.35 17.27
CA ARG A 5 -29.14 58.72 17.31
C ARG A 5 -28.89 58.37 18.79
N SER A 6 -29.08 57.11 19.20
CA SER A 6 -28.11 56.00 19.20
C SER A 6 -27.09 56.10 20.36
N LEU A 7 -27.39 55.37 21.44
CA LEU A 7 -26.46 54.98 22.51
C LEU A 7 -25.60 53.81 22.03
N GLY A 8 -24.27 53.94 22.17
CA GLY A 8 -23.34 52.82 22.08
C GLY A 8 -23.20 52.12 23.43
N ILE A 9 -23.64 50.86 23.51
CA ILE A 9 -23.27 49.93 24.58
C ILE A 9 -22.36 48.89 23.93
N GLY A 10 -21.09 48.89 24.36
CA GLY A 10 -20.09 47.90 23.95
C GLY A 10 -20.39 46.55 24.59
N ALA A 11 -20.67 45.54 23.75
CA ALA A 11 -20.73 44.15 24.17
C ALA A 11 -19.32 43.54 24.08
N CYS A 12 -18.71 43.26 25.24
CA CYS A 12 -17.54 42.40 25.35
C CYS A 12 -17.95 40.96 24.98
N LEU A 13 -17.58 40.51 23.77
CA LEU A 13 -17.59 39.09 23.42
C LEU A 13 -16.42 38.39 24.13
N PHE A 14 -16.75 37.58 25.14
CA PHE A 14 -15.85 36.56 25.66
C PHE A 14 -15.77 35.42 24.64
N PHE A 15 -14.62 35.32 23.95
CA PHE A 15 -14.24 34.15 23.18
C PHE A 15 -13.88 33.03 24.17
N LEU A 16 -14.76 32.03 24.31
CA LEU A 16 -14.43 30.77 24.96
C LEU A 16 -13.60 29.93 23.97
N PRO A 17 -12.38 29.48 24.31
CA PRO A 17 -11.72 28.46 23.52
C PRO A 17 -12.41 27.13 23.81
N SER A 18 -13.21 26.66 22.86
CA SER A 18 -13.73 25.30 22.84
C SER A 18 -12.54 24.35 22.72
N LEU A 19 -12.06 23.82 23.84
CA LEU A 19 -11.21 22.63 23.86
C LEU A 19 -12.06 21.46 23.36
N LEU A 20 -12.01 21.23 22.04
CA LEU A 20 -12.39 19.96 21.43
C LEU A 20 -11.39 18.93 21.94
N VAL A 21 -11.72 18.31 23.06
CA VAL A 21 -11.21 16.98 23.41
C VAL A 21 -11.67 16.08 22.26
N GLY A 22 -10.74 15.70 21.39
CA GLY A 22 -10.97 14.71 20.36
C GLY A 22 -11.55 13.47 21.02
N GLN A 23 -12.79 13.14 20.67
CA GLN A 23 -13.34 11.84 20.96
C GLN A 23 -12.39 10.80 20.35
N LEU A 24 -11.80 9.96 21.18
CA LEU A 24 -11.30 8.65 20.77
C LEU A 24 -12.51 7.87 20.25
N GLY A 25 -12.87 8.13 18.99
CA GLY A 25 -13.94 7.46 18.29
C GLY A 25 -13.48 6.08 17.89
N ASP A 26 -14.19 5.06 18.36
CA ASP A 26 -14.23 3.67 17.87
C ASP A 26 -12.98 3.24 17.06
N THR A 27 -11.85 3.11 17.77
CA THR A 27 -10.49 3.01 17.19
C THR A 27 -10.16 1.65 16.58
N SER A 28 -11.16 0.88 16.20
CA SER A 28 -10.97 -0.50 15.74
C SER A 28 -11.93 -0.87 14.63
N ARG A 29 -12.30 0.04 13.72
CA ARG A 29 -13.04 -0.34 12.52
C ARG A 29 -12.13 -0.27 11.31
N VAL A 30 -12.33 -1.18 10.37
CA VAL A 30 -11.72 -1.07 9.04
C VAL A 30 -12.53 -0.07 8.21
N ALA A 31 -11.83 0.76 7.46
CA ALA A 31 -12.41 1.71 6.53
C ALA A 31 -11.57 1.83 5.25
N ILE A 32 -12.26 1.98 4.13
CA ILE A 32 -11.68 2.46 2.87
C ILE A 32 -12.19 3.87 2.65
N VAL A 33 -11.29 4.85 2.71
CA VAL A 33 -11.59 6.27 2.54
C VAL A 33 -11.07 6.73 1.17
N ASP A 34 -11.90 7.49 0.47
CA ASP A 34 -11.52 8.13 -0.79
C ASP A 34 -10.78 9.45 -0.51
N GLU A 35 -9.50 9.53 -0.90
CA GLU A 35 -8.67 10.73 -0.74
C GLU A 35 -8.28 11.35 -2.11
N GLY A 36 -9.18 11.28 -3.09
CA GLY A 36 -8.95 11.82 -4.42
C GLY A 36 -8.13 10.87 -5.29
N ASP A 37 -6.81 10.98 -5.26
CA ASP A 37 -5.89 10.18 -6.08
C ASP A 37 -5.61 8.77 -5.51
N TYR A 38 -5.93 8.58 -4.23
CA TYR A 38 -5.65 7.35 -3.49
C TYR A 38 -6.89 6.86 -2.74
N TYR A 39 -6.92 5.56 -2.46
CA TYR A 39 -7.69 5.00 -1.37
C TYR A 39 -6.80 4.90 -0.13
N LEU A 40 -7.31 5.35 1.01
CA LEU A 40 -6.76 5.04 2.32
C LEU A 40 -7.51 3.82 2.88
N LEU A 41 -6.81 2.69 2.99
CA LEU A 41 -7.28 1.49 3.68
C LEU A 41 -6.67 1.48 5.09
N GLU A 42 -7.49 1.63 6.13
CA GLU A 42 -7.03 1.75 7.51
C GLU A 42 -7.88 0.92 8.49
N ASN A 43 -7.31 0.62 9.66
CA ASN A 43 -8.01 -0.12 10.73
C ASN A 43 -7.87 0.50 12.14
N GLY A 44 -7.38 1.74 12.21
CA GLY A 44 -7.10 2.45 13.47
C GLY A 44 -5.72 2.16 14.09
N PHE A 45 -5.00 1.14 13.63
CA PHE A 45 -3.60 0.88 14.03
C PHE A 45 -2.59 1.24 12.95
N LEU A 46 -2.95 1.02 11.69
CA LEU A 46 -2.18 1.45 10.53
C LEU A 46 -3.13 1.79 9.38
N GLY A 47 -2.59 2.51 8.40
CA GLY A 47 -3.23 2.73 7.12
C GLY A 47 -2.28 2.48 5.95
N VAL A 48 -2.84 2.26 4.77
CA VAL A 48 -2.08 2.06 3.53
C VAL A 48 -2.71 2.90 2.43
N HIS A 49 -1.88 3.65 1.72
CA HIS A 49 -2.27 4.39 0.52
C HIS A 49 -2.13 3.53 -0.73
N ILE A 50 -3.26 3.32 -1.39
CA ILE A 50 -3.37 2.54 -2.63
C ILE A 50 -3.74 3.50 -3.76
N PRO A 51 -2.95 3.59 -4.84
CA PRO A 51 -3.26 4.47 -5.97
C PRO A 51 -4.55 4.03 -6.66
N LYS A 52 -5.29 4.98 -7.22
CA LYS A 52 -6.43 4.68 -8.11
C LYS A 52 -5.97 4.50 -9.55
N ALA A 53 -6.77 3.76 -10.32
CA ALA A 53 -6.47 3.45 -11.71
C ALA A 53 -6.25 4.69 -12.59
N HIS A 54 -6.90 5.83 -12.30
CA HIS A 54 -6.73 7.06 -13.09
C HIS A 54 -5.35 7.71 -12.97
N LEU A 55 -4.54 7.31 -11.99
CA LEU A 55 -3.13 7.73 -11.90
C LEU A 55 -2.24 7.05 -12.93
N PHE A 56 -2.71 5.96 -13.53
CA PHE A 56 -2.01 5.29 -14.61
C PHE A 56 -2.41 5.87 -15.96
N ASP A 57 -1.42 6.35 -16.71
CA ASP A 57 -1.60 6.86 -18.05
C ASP A 57 -0.55 6.24 -19.00
N PRO A 58 -0.92 5.15 -19.70
CA PRO A 58 -0.02 4.47 -20.62
C PRO A 58 0.31 5.33 -21.86
N GLN A 59 -0.55 6.29 -22.24
CA GLN A 59 -0.38 7.06 -23.47
C GLN A 59 0.71 8.13 -23.31
N ASN A 60 0.94 8.59 -22.09
CA ASN A 60 1.99 9.56 -21.77
C ASN A 60 3.32 8.91 -21.37
N GLY A 61 3.43 7.58 -21.47
CA GLY A 61 4.65 6.84 -21.13
C GLY A 61 5.06 6.96 -19.67
N LEU A 62 4.12 7.32 -18.79
CA LEU A 62 4.37 7.43 -17.36
C LEU A 62 4.56 6.03 -16.77
N ALA A 63 5.55 5.90 -15.88
CA ALA A 63 5.71 4.68 -15.10
C ALA A 63 4.44 4.43 -14.28
N ALA A 64 3.95 3.19 -14.28
CA ALA A 64 2.77 2.85 -13.51
C ALA A 64 3.06 2.99 -12.01
N PRO A 65 2.13 3.54 -11.21
CA PRO A 65 2.30 3.54 -9.76
C PRO A 65 2.31 2.08 -9.27
N GLY A 66 3.17 1.77 -8.32
CA GLY A 66 3.15 0.49 -7.60
C GLY A 66 1.91 0.38 -6.72
N PRO A 67 1.58 -0.83 -6.23
CA PRO A 67 0.31 -1.13 -5.56
C PRO A 67 0.13 -0.38 -4.24
N ILE A 68 1.23 0.06 -3.62
CA ILE A 68 1.24 0.80 -2.36
C ILE A 68 2.15 2.00 -2.49
N ARG A 69 1.63 3.20 -2.15
CA ARG A 69 2.41 4.44 -2.08
C ARG A 69 3.09 4.62 -0.73
N ALA A 70 2.35 4.46 0.35
CA ALA A 70 2.83 4.79 1.69
C ALA A 70 2.03 4.05 2.76
N VAL A 71 2.62 3.95 3.95
CA VAL A 71 1.99 3.45 5.16
C VAL A 71 1.71 4.63 6.09
N LEU A 72 0.52 4.69 6.67
CA LEU A 72 0.15 5.60 7.76
C LEU A 72 0.43 4.91 9.10
N TYR A 73 1.26 5.52 9.92
CA TYR A 73 1.58 5.01 11.26
C TYR A 73 0.55 5.44 12.30
N PRO A 74 0.48 4.75 13.46
CA PRO A 74 -0.46 5.10 14.53
C PRO A 74 -0.35 6.55 15.03
N ASP A 75 0.80 7.20 14.86
CA ASP A 75 1.03 8.59 15.26
C ASP A 75 0.57 9.61 14.19
N GLY A 76 0.02 9.13 13.07
CA GLY A 76 -0.42 9.95 11.94
C GLY A 76 0.68 10.28 10.94
N THR A 77 1.91 9.79 11.13
CA THR A 77 3.02 10.02 10.20
C THR A 77 2.92 9.11 8.97
N TRP A 78 3.19 9.66 7.79
CA TRP A 78 3.31 8.88 6.55
C TRP A 78 4.74 8.37 6.33
N SER A 79 4.85 7.14 5.82
CA SER A 79 6.12 6.49 5.51
C SER A 79 6.85 7.07 4.30
N ASN A 80 6.09 7.68 3.40
CA ASN A 80 6.57 8.32 2.18
C ASN A 80 5.53 9.33 1.68
N ASN A 81 6.00 10.36 0.97
CA ASN A 81 5.15 11.33 0.27
C ASN A 81 5.26 11.23 -1.26
N SER A 82 6.24 10.49 -1.81
CA SER A 82 6.37 10.27 -3.25
C SER A 82 5.59 9.04 -3.73
N VAL A 83 5.32 8.97 -5.03
CA VAL A 83 4.81 7.76 -5.68
C VAL A 83 5.92 6.71 -5.69
N ASN A 84 5.58 5.46 -5.38
CA ASN A 84 6.43 4.31 -5.71
C ASN A 84 6.02 3.83 -7.08
N TYR A 85 6.96 3.52 -7.95
CA TYR A 85 6.68 3.09 -9.31
C TYR A 85 6.92 1.59 -9.47
N LEU A 86 6.10 0.97 -10.29
CA LEU A 86 6.28 -0.39 -10.74
C LEU A 86 7.54 -0.48 -11.61
N GLN A 87 8.32 -1.52 -11.41
CA GLN A 87 9.54 -1.85 -12.12
C GLN A 87 9.28 -3.14 -12.86
N ALA A 88 9.26 -3.07 -14.19
CA ALA A 88 9.09 -4.22 -15.07
C ALA A 88 9.88 -3.99 -16.37
N PRO A 89 10.26 -5.03 -17.11
CA PRO A 89 10.98 -4.89 -18.38
C PRO A 89 10.19 -4.13 -19.46
N THR A 90 8.86 -4.17 -19.40
CA THR A 90 7.96 -3.40 -20.27
C THR A 90 6.97 -2.59 -19.44
N LEU A 91 6.49 -1.47 -19.99
CA LEU A 91 5.42 -0.71 -19.36
C LEU A 91 4.12 -1.52 -19.35
N PRO A 92 3.32 -1.47 -18.27
CA PRO A 92 1.99 -2.05 -18.27
C PRO A 92 1.11 -1.48 -19.40
N LEU A 93 0.14 -2.26 -19.86
CA LEU A 93 -0.89 -1.85 -20.80
C LEU A 93 -2.13 -1.30 -20.09
N SER A 94 -2.46 -1.87 -18.95
CA SER A 94 -3.59 -1.46 -18.11
C SER A 94 -3.25 -1.54 -16.63
N MET A 95 -4.01 -0.78 -15.84
CA MET A 95 -4.08 -0.88 -14.39
C MET A 95 -5.54 -0.80 -13.98
N GLU A 96 -5.98 -1.75 -13.17
CA GLU A 96 -7.31 -1.80 -12.58
C GLU A 96 -7.20 -1.83 -11.06
N VAL A 97 -8.12 -1.15 -10.38
CA VAL A 97 -8.20 -1.12 -8.91
C VAL A 97 -9.64 -1.40 -8.52
N GLU A 98 -9.85 -2.45 -7.74
CA GLU A 98 -11.18 -2.91 -7.33
C GLU A 98 -11.25 -3.03 -5.81
N ILE A 99 -12.26 -2.41 -5.19
CA ILE A 99 -12.60 -2.64 -3.80
C ILE A 99 -13.37 -3.97 -3.73
N LEU A 100 -12.71 -5.02 -3.25
CA LEU A 100 -13.31 -6.34 -3.09
C LEU A 100 -14.18 -6.43 -1.84
N GLU A 101 -13.75 -5.76 -0.75
CA GLU A 101 -14.47 -5.76 0.52
C GLU A 101 -14.29 -4.42 1.24
N ASN A 102 -15.38 -3.89 1.78
CA ASN A 102 -15.38 -2.71 2.64
C ASN A 102 -16.39 -2.92 3.77
N SER A 103 -15.96 -3.61 4.83
CA SER A 103 -16.77 -3.87 6.01
C SER A 103 -16.04 -3.36 7.27
N PRO A 104 -16.75 -3.16 8.39
CA PRO A 104 -16.10 -2.80 9.66
C PRO A 104 -15.06 -3.81 10.15
N GLU A 105 -15.15 -5.06 9.70
CA GLU A 105 -14.29 -6.17 10.13
C GLU A 105 -13.09 -6.39 9.20
N GLN A 106 -13.21 -6.04 7.92
CA GLN A 106 -12.17 -6.26 6.93
C GLN A 106 -12.35 -5.37 5.70
N GLY A 107 -11.22 -4.91 5.15
CA GLY A 107 -11.14 -4.18 3.90
C GLY A 107 -10.16 -4.85 2.96
N ARG A 108 -10.53 -4.99 1.69
CA ARG A 108 -9.73 -5.66 0.66
C ARG A 108 -9.77 -4.87 -0.63
N ILE A 109 -8.60 -4.58 -1.18
CA ILE A 109 -8.47 -3.92 -2.48
C ILE A 109 -7.55 -4.76 -3.36
N ARG A 110 -8.01 -5.04 -4.59
CA ARG A 110 -7.22 -5.67 -5.65
C ARG A 110 -6.66 -4.59 -6.56
N ILE A 111 -5.39 -4.73 -6.92
CA ILE A 111 -4.72 -3.95 -7.95
C ILE A 111 -4.22 -4.93 -9.00
N ALA A 112 -4.62 -4.77 -10.25
CA ALA A 112 -4.23 -5.66 -11.35
C ALA A 112 -3.58 -4.86 -12.47
N TYR A 113 -2.45 -5.35 -12.98
CA TYR A 113 -1.73 -4.81 -14.12
C TYR A 113 -1.65 -5.87 -15.21
N THR A 114 -1.75 -5.43 -16.47
CA THR A 114 -1.52 -6.30 -17.63
C THR A 114 -0.33 -5.82 -18.44
N PHE A 115 0.32 -6.73 -19.16
CA PHE A 115 1.53 -6.47 -19.94
C PHE A 115 1.48 -7.16 -21.28
N ASP A 116 2.24 -6.62 -22.24
CA ASP A 116 2.77 -7.38 -23.36
C ASP A 116 4.21 -7.77 -23.01
N LYS A 117 4.42 -9.05 -22.67
CA LYS A 117 5.70 -9.57 -22.20
C LYS A 117 6.59 -9.86 -23.40
N PRO A 118 7.86 -9.42 -23.39
CA PRO A 118 8.85 -9.94 -24.32
C PRO A 118 9.13 -11.41 -23.98
N PRO A 119 9.69 -12.17 -24.92
CA PRO A 119 10.13 -13.52 -24.64
C PRO A 119 11.25 -13.51 -23.59
N TYR A 120 11.20 -14.45 -22.65
CA TYR A 120 12.25 -14.64 -21.65
C TYR A 120 13.28 -15.62 -22.18
N TYR A 121 14.56 -15.24 -22.11
CA TYR A 121 15.67 -16.03 -22.64
C TYR A 121 16.55 -16.57 -21.51
N SER A 122 17.05 -17.79 -21.70
CA SER A 122 18.12 -18.34 -20.87
C SER A 122 19.44 -17.61 -21.14
N PRO A 123 20.46 -17.78 -20.27
CA PRO A 123 21.82 -17.28 -20.54
C PRO A 123 22.44 -17.81 -21.84
N SER A 124 21.96 -18.94 -22.37
CA SER A 124 22.38 -19.51 -23.65
C SER A 124 21.54 -19.05 -24.84
N ASN A 125 20.74 -17.99 -24.66
CA ASN A 125 19.86 -17.38 -25.68
C ASN A 125 18.77 -18.32 -26.22
N GLN A 126 18.32 -19.27 -25.41
CA GLN A 126 17.16 -20.12 -25.70
C GLN A 126 15.91 -19.48 -25.11
N VAL A 127 14.80 -19.43 -25.86
CA VAL A 127 13.50 -18.98 -25.33
C VAL A 127 13.05 -19.97 -24.25
N LEU A 128 12.89 -19.47 -23.03
CA LEU A 128 12.34 -20.19 -21.88
C LEU A 128 10.84 -19.93 -21.74
N GLU A 129 10.41 -18.70 -22.02
CA GLU A 129 9.01 -18.31 -22.09
C GLU A 129 8.77 -17.48 -23.34
N GLU A 130 7.71 -17.79 -24.08
CA GLU A 130 7.33 -17.07 -25.29
C GLU A 130 6.80 -15.67 -24.95
N ALA A 131 6.89 -14.77 -25.93
CA ALA A 131 6.26 -13.45 -25.85
C ALA A 131 4.73 -13.60 -25.75
N GLY A 132 4.07 -12.67 -25.05
CA GLY A 132 2.61 -12.67 -24.98
C GLY A 132 2.05 -11.96 -23.75
N PRO A 133 0.75 -12.17 -23.46
CA PRO A 133 0.09 -11.47 -22.36
C PRO A 133 0.69 -11.87 -21.01
N GLY A 134 0.90 -10.88 -20.14
CA GLY A 134 1.33 -11.05 -18.77
C GLY A 134 0.45 -10.34 -17.77
N HIS A 135 0.53 -10.77 -16.50
CA HIS A 135 -0.22 -10.17 -15.41
C HIS A 135 0.61 -10.01 -14.13
N TYR A 136 0.25 -8.97 -13.38
CA TYR A 136 0.66 -8.79 -12.00
C TYR A 136 -0.55 -8.36 -11.19
N GLU A 137 -0.89 -9.12 -10.16
CA GLU A 137 -2.01 -8.85 -9.28
C GLU A 137 -1.53 -8.75 -7.84
N VAL A 138 -2.03 -7.74 -7.14
CA VAL A 138 -1.76 -7.51 -5.72
C VAL A 138 -3.08 -7.32 -5.00
N GLU A 139 -3.28 -8.09 -3.94
CA GLU A 139 -4.38 -7.91 -3.01
C GLU A 139 -3.85 -7.35 -1.68
N VAL A 140 -4.39 -6.21 -1.27
CA VAL A 140 -4.09 -5.58 0.02
C VAL A 140 -5.27 -5.81 0.94
N THR A 141 -5.04 -6.56 2.01
CA THR A 141 -6.06 -6.97 2.98
C THR A 141 -5.74 -6.41 4.35
N MET A 142 -6.69 -5.65 4.89
CA MET A 142 -6.62 -5.04 6.21
C MET A 142 -7.70 -5.63 7.12
N PRO A 143 -7.34 -6.51 8.05
CA PRO A 143 -8.26 -7.01 9.06
C PRO A 143 -8.41 -6.03 10.23
N LYS A 144 -9.58 -6.08 10.87
CA LYS A 144 -9.85 -5.35 12.10
C LYS A 144 -8.97 -5.82 13.25
N GLY A 145 -8.51 -4.89 14.08
CA GLY A 145 -7.85 -5.22 15.35
C GLY A 145 -6.38 -5.63 15.22
N GLU A 146 -5.89 -5.87 14.01
CA GLU A 146 -4.53 -6.32 13.77
C GLU A 146 -3.56 -5.16 13.55
N LYS A 147 -2.31 -5.34 13.95
CA LYS A 147 -1.22 -4.37 13.69
C LYS A 147 -0.46 -4.70 12.40
N ALA A 148 -1.13 -5.34 11.45
CA ALA A 148 -0.56 -5.82 10.21
C ALA A 148 -1.55 -5.62 9.06
N CYS A 149 -0.98 -5.40 7.88
CA CYS A 149 -1.67 -5.51 6.61
C CYS A 149 -1.10 -6.72 5.88
N LEU A 150 -1.97 -7.52 5.25
CA LEU A 150 -1.55 -8.60 4.38
C LEU A 150 -1.46 -8.09 2.95
N VAL A 151 -0.37 -8.40 2.27
CA VAL A 151 -0.17 -8.13 0.85
C VAL A 151 0.09 -9.48 0.19
N THR A 152 -0.82 -9.88 -0.70
CA THR A 152 -0.70 -11.11 -1.49
C THR A 152 -0.43 -10.72 -2.92
N GLU A 153 0.55 -11.35 -3.55
CA GLU A 153 0.96 -11.03 -4.91
C GLU A 153 0.93 -12.28 -5.79
N SER A 154 0.48 -12.14 -7.03
CA SER A 154 0.49 -13.17 -8.06
C SER A 154 1.03 -12.57 -9.35
N SER A 155 2.00 -13.24 -9.98
CA SER A 155 2.53 -12.81 -11.26
C SER A 155 3.00 -13.98 -12.09
N ASP A 156 2.92 -13.81 -13.41
CA ASP A 156 3.59 -14.63 -14.41
C ASP A 156 4.63 -13.83 -15.20
N TYR A 157 5.09 -12.71 -14.64
CA TYR A 157 6.03 -11.78 -15.27
C TYR A 157 7.09 -11.29 -14.28
N GLU A 158 8.22 -10.82 -14.79
CA GLU A 158 9.22 -10.15 -13.97
C GLU A 158 8.72 -8.75 -13.62
N VAL A 159 8.35 -8.56 -12.36
CA VAL A 159 7.79 -7.31 -11.85
C VAL A 159 8.23 -7.11 -10.40
N GLY A 160 8.44 -5.85 -10.03
CA GLY A 160 8.72 -5.47 -8.66
C GLY A 160 8.38 -4.02 -8.40
N TYR A 161 8.48 -3.61 -7.15
CA TYR A 161 8.41 -2.20 -6.73
C TYR A 161 9.17 -2.06 -5.42
N SER A 162 9.60 -0.84 -5.10
CA SER A 162 10.23 -0.52 -3.83
C SER A 162 9.31 0.37 -3.01
N LEU A 163 9.00 -0.03 -1.78
CA LEU A 163 8.22 0.76 -0.83
C LEU A 163 9.16 1.41 0.20
N VAL A 164 9.12 2.73 0.30
CA VAL A 164 9.86 3.46 1.32
C VAL A 164 9.05 3.47 2.62
N VAL A 165 9.60 2.84 3.67
CA VAL A 165 8.98 2.70 5.00
C VAL A 165 9.76 3.41 6.12
N SER A 166 10.80 4.18 5.79
CA SER A 166 11.74 4.68 6.81
C SER A 166 11.39 6.06 7.36
N GLN A 167 10.53 6.85 6.70
CA GLN A 167 10.11 8.13 7.27
C GLN A 167 9.17 7.83 8.44
N GLY A 168 9.33 8.49 9.60
CA GLY A 168 8.49 8.24 10.77
C GLY A 168 8.80 6.95 11.55
N LEU A 169 9.66 6.06 11.02
CA LEU A 169 10.20 4.93 11.77
C LEU A 169 11.69 5.13 12.04
N HIS A 170 12.11 4.70 13.24
CA HIS A 170 13.53 4.52 13.58
C HIS A 170 13.79 3.03 13.79
N PRO A 171 13.77 2.21 12.72
CA PRO A 171 13.96 0.78 12.86
C PRO A 171 15.37 0.51 13.38
N ASP A 172 15.47 -0.18 14.50
CA ASP A 172 16.72 -0.66 15.09
C ASP A 172 17.05 -2.10 14.65
N ARG A 173 16.04 -2.82 14.12
CA ARG A 173 16.11 -4.23 13.74
C ARG A 173 15.19 -4.54 12.56
N GLY A 174 15.74 -5.15 11.53
CA GLY A 174 14.97 -5.87 10.52
C GLY A 174 14.72 -7.32 10.97
N ARG A 175 13.49 -7.83 10.76
CA ARG A 175 13.20 -9.26 10.91
C ARG A 175 12.75 -9.79 9.56
N TYR A 176 13.58 -10.62 8.95
CA TYR A 176 13.18 -11.38 7.76
C TYR A 176 12.75 -12.79 8.21
N GLN A 177 11.48 -13.11 7.99
CA GLN A 177 10.92 -14.44 8.15
C GLN A 177 10.64 -15.02 6.76
N GLY A 178 11.25 -16.15 6.43
CA GLY A 178 11.14 -16.74 5.11
C GLY A 178 12.26 -17.74 4.80
N HIS A 179 12.15 -18.39 3.65
CA HIS A 179 13.00 -19.52 3.24
C HIS A 179 14.50 -19.20 3.20
N ARG A 180 14.90 -17.93 3.03
CA ARG A 180 16.31 -17.48 3.05
C ARG A 180 16.75 -16.89 4.39
N SER A 181 15.98 -17.09 5.46
CA SER A 181 16.32 -16.47 6.74
C SER A 181 17.59 -17.09 7.29
N THR A 182 18.56 -16.25 7.64
CA THR A 182 19.80 -16.68 8.29
C THR A 182 19.59 -17.02 9.77
N SER A 183 18.40 -16.75 10.32
CA SER A 183 18.00 -17.13 11.67
C SER A 183 17.14 -18.39 11.65
N LEU A 184 17.54 -19.38 12.45
CA LEU A 184 16.83 -20.64 12.64
C LEU A 184 15.45 -20.44 13.28
N GLU A 185 15.22 -19.35 14.02
CA GLU A 185 13.90 -19.02 14.59
C GLU A 185 12.95 -18.42 13.54
N ASN A 186 13.50 -17.75 12.52
CA ASN A 186 12.72 -17.02 11.51
C ASN A 186 12.63 -17.75 10.16
N GLY A 187 13.38 -18.85 9.99
CA GLY A 187 13.31 -19.72 8.81
C GLY A 187 12.19 -20.76 8.88
N TYR A 188 11.47 -20.84 10.00
CA TYR A 188 10.49 -21.88 10.28
C TYR A 188 9.13 -21.26 10.65
N ASP A 189 8.06 -21.90 10.19
CA ASP A 189 6.69 -21.59 10.55
C ASP A 189 6.40 -21.98 12.02
N PRO A 190 5.24 -21.55 12.59
CA PRO A 190 4.86 -21.89 13.96
C PRO A 190 4.68 -23.39 14.22
N LEU A 191 4.58 -24.22 13.18
CA LEU A 191 4.49 -25.68 13.27
C LEU A 191 5.88 -26.35 13.18
N GLY A 192 6.95 -25.55 13.03
CA GLY A 192 8.32 -26.03 12.93
C GLY A 192 8.71 -26.52 11.55
N HIS A 193 7.95 -26.18 10.50
CA HIS A 193 8.35 -26.46 9.12
C HIS A 193 9.15 -25.29 8.56
N VAL A 194 10.15 -25.56 7.72
CA VAL A 194 10.83 -24.47 6.99
C VAL A 194 9.79 -23.75 6.12
N TYR A 195 9.74 -22.42 6.16
CA TYR A 195 8.94 -21.64 5.21
C TYR A 195 9.39 -22.04 3.80
N ASP A 196 8.52 -22.74 3.08
CA ASP A 196 8.67 -23.44 1.80
C ASP A 196 10.10 -23.61 1.20
N ASN A 197 10.49 -24.88 1.05
CA ASN A 197 11.71 -25.34 0.41
C ASN A 197 11.48 -25.75 -1.05
N GLN A 198 10.67 -25.00 -1.83
CA GLN A 198 10.48 -25.18 -3.28
C GLN A 198 11.74 -24.81 -4.12
N GLY A 199 12.93 -25.03 -3.57
CA GLY A 199 14.22 -24.69 -4.16
C GLY A 199 15.28 -25.76 -3.95
N LYS A 200 14.96 -27.02 -4.25
CA LYS A 200 15.96 -28.00 -4.69
C LYS A 200 16.18 -27.98 -6.21
N GLU A 201 15.80 -26.90 -6.89
CA GLU A 201 16.36 -26.57 -8.20
C GLU A 201 17.19 -25.30 -8.06
N GLY A 202 18.51 -25.52 -8.16
CA GLY A 202 19.51 -24.58 -7.70
C GLY A 202 19.68 -23.38 -8.63
N TRP A 203 19.92 -22.23 -8.02
CA TRP A 203 20.78 -21.21 -8.58
C TRP A 203 21.66 -20.67 -7.45
N HIS A 204 22.92 -21.09 -7.45
CA HIS A 204 23.98 -20.40 -6.73
C HIS A 204 24.42 -19.22 -7.60
N ALA A 205 24.18 -18.00 -7.14
CA ALA A 205 24.89 -16.83 -7.62
C ALA A 205 26.02 -16.53 -6.62
N THR A 206 27.25 -16.61 -7.11
CA THR A 206 28.48 -16.06 -6.51
C THR A 206 28.41 -14.54 -6.41
#